data_AF-A0A3A4XIS7-F1
#
_entry.id   AF-A0A3A4XIS7-F1
#
_cell.length_a   1.000
_cell.length_b   1.000
_cell.length_c   1.000
_cell.angle_alpha   90.00
_cell.angle_beta   90.00
_cell.angle_gamma   90.00
#
_symmetry.space_group_name_H-M   'P 1'
#
loop_
_entity.id
_entity.type
_entity.pdbx_description
1 polymer ?
#
loop_
_entity_poly.entity_id
_entity_poly.type
_entity_poly.pdbx_seq_one_letter_code
_entity_poly.pdbx_strand_id
1 'polypeptide(L)'
;MPETQRPEYNPLIMGFVKDHGPVIISLKKAREVYGKLPSEYQLVSRKNSRRLKKALNLDIGKIISARLKSGQVNLKKTIIDFFGKWHRSYEDEFGIHITPFLNLNDPANVRAAVTENKPILMPMLRLDVRDEVGRFNLIRRDVLNSIPQDRLAETVLHMLGKKNRQLRRTDRAEKLRESFSKIQSHSILQSLKRSIGLTEAGFSREMLDIHADEIAAALHHISRHMKLEGIGRLQVLQGQGVELQFAARDGSYLALGKQTGDCTADKPLFQADQDVENIYWTVFPWILDRNYQILKVSFNGEFIMKAHILPLFWISPQGERMILAVDAIETGRAFRDDLEGRYRADLMTQRGHIFRSLLEQIRAIAYRMGIHDVYAEKFSNTPWVRSELCRLPEILINVHQLIKLDELEDVFELSRMLSEGGSSEIQHVFMELQMKNTSLLPGVTKRMEAIKSFAVVHGNPAHGIPMKRVIGI
;
A
#
# COMPACT_ATOMS: atom_id res chain seq x y z
N MET A 1 24.60 19.54 -17.99
CA MET A 1 25.16 18.52 -18.91
C MET A 1 24.46 18.66 -20.25
N PRO A 2 25.15 18.53 -21.39
CA PRO A 2 24.51 18.51 -22.71
C PRO A 2 23.52 17.33 -22.79
N GLU A 3 22.42 17.49 -23.52
CA GLU A 3 21.31 16.51 -23.65
C GLU A 3 21.72 15.15 -24.24
N THR A 4 22.93 15.01 -24.79
CA THR A 4 23.39 13.83 -25.52
C THR A 4 24.04 12.71 -24.69
N GLN A 5 24.03 12.79 -23.35
CA GLN A 5 24.68 11.78 -22.48
C GLN A 5 23.83 11.32 -21.28
N ARG A 6 22.49 11.33 -21.37
CA ARG A 6 21.69 10.60 -20.36
C ARG A 6 21.77 9.09 -20.68
N PRO A 7 22.34 8.26 -19.79
CA PRO A 7 22.37 6.81 -20.00
C PRO A 7 20.95 6.26 -20.14
N GLU A 8 20.74 5.31 -21.07
CA GLU A 8 19.47 4.60 -21.24
C GLU A 8 19.08 3.93 -19.90
N TYR A 9 17.85 4.16 -19.43
CA TYR A 9 17.34 3.53 -18.21
C TYR A 9 17.22 2.01 -18.40
N ASN A 10 18.13 1.26 -17.80
CA ASN A 10 18.19 -0.20 -17.92
C ASN A 10 18.70 -0.83 -16.61
N PRO A 11 17.88 -0.82 -15.55
CA PRO A 11 18.29 -1.28 -14.24
C PRO A 11 18.54 -2.79 -14.21
N LEU A 12 19.38 -3.23 -13.27
CA LEU A 12 19.34 -4.62 -12.82
C LEU A 12 18.06 -4.83 -12.01
N ILE A 13 17.30 -5.85 -12.38
CA ILE A 13 16.09 -6.27 -11.70
C ILE A 13 16.27 -7.68 -11.15
N MET A 14 15.54 -7.99 -10.09
CA MET A 14 15.52 -9.33 -9.50
C MET A 14 14.37 -10.11 -10.14
N GLY A 15 14.55 -11.41 -10.33
CA GLY A 15 13.49 -12.29 -10.79
C GLY A 15 13.61 -13.68 -10.22
N PHE A 16 12.55 -14.45 -10.39
CA PHE A 16 12.54 -15.89 -10.22
C PHE A 16 11.92 -16.51 -11.46
N VAL A 17 12.58 -17.53 -12.01
CA VAL A 17 12.15 -18.23 -13.22
C VAL A 17 12.03 -19.71 -12.88
N LYS A 18 10.88 -20.32 -13.17
CA LYS A 18 10.53 -21.68 -12.76
C LYS A 18 11.67 -22.71 -12.92
N ASP A 19 12.33 -22.71 -14.07
CA ASP A 19 13.36 -23.70 -14.40
C ASP A 19 14.80 -23.24 -14.10
N HIS A 20 15.00 -21.96 -13.73
CA HIS A 20 16.34 -21.37 -13.54
C HIS A 20 16.58 -20.83 -12.12
N GLY A 21 15.53 -20.76 -11.29
CA GLY A 21 15.59 -20.21 -9.94
C GLY A 21 15.76 -18.69 -9.91
N PRO A 22 16.40 -18.13 -8.86
CA PRO A 22 16.60 -16.70 -8.72
C PRO A 22 17.59 -16.15 -9.74
N VAL A 23 17.26 -14.99 -10.32
CA VAL A 23 18.08 -14.32 -11.34
C VAL A 23 18.20 -12.82 -11.06
N ILE A 24 19.39 -12.27 -11.33
CA ILE A 24 19.63 -10.82 -11.41
C ILE A 24 19.99 -10.50 -12.85
N ILE A 25 19.19 -9.67 -13.51
CA ILE A 25 19.30 -9.45 -14.95
C ILE A 25 18.93 -8.01 -15.30
N SER A 26 19.47 -7.47 -16.41
CA SER A 26 19.04 -6.14 -16.87
C SER A 26 17.60 -6.15 -17.38
N LEU A 27 16.86 -5.06 -17.16
CA LEU A 27 15.47 -4.91 -17.60
C LEU A 27 15.29 -5.19 -19.10
N LYS A 28 16.20 -4.69 -19.93
CA LYS A 28 16.18 -4.89 -21.39
C LYS A 28 16.32 -6.38 -21.73
N LYS A 29 17.27 -7.08 -21.11
CA LYS A 29 17.46 -8.51 -21.36
C LYS A 29 16.30 -9.34 -20.81
N ALA A 30 15.77 -9.00 -19.64
CA ALA A 30 14.58 -9.66 -19.09
C ALA A 30 13.38 -9.56 -20.04
N ARG A 31 13.14 -8.37 -20.61
CA ARG A 31 12.07 -8.16 -21.60
C ARG A 31 12.30 -8.93 -22.89
N GLU A 32 13.53 -9.00 -23.35
CA GLU A 32 13.90 -9.74 -24.56
C GLU A 32 13.60 -11.23 -24.41
N VAL A 33 14.08 -11.82 -23.31
CA VAL A 33 14.06 -13.27 -23.03
C VAL A 33 12.69 -13.73 -22.53
N TYR A 34 12.12 -13.04 -21.53
CA TYR A 34 10.91 -13.49 -20.82
C TYR A 34 9.66 -12.68 -21.16
N GLY A 35 9.85 -11.45 -21.65
CA GLY A 35 8.73 -10.57 -21.97
C GLY A 35 7.89 -11.08 -23.14
N LYS A 36 6.59 -10.80 -23.08
CA LYS A 36 5.62 -11.05 -24.16
C LYS A 36 4.95 -9.76 -24.57
N LEU A 37 4.41 -9.70 -25.77
CA LEU A 37 3.60 -8.59 -26.26
C LEU A 37 2.26 -8.58 -25.51
N PRO A 38 1.67 -7.39 -25.24
CA PRO A 38 0.32 -7.28 -24.68
C PRO A 38 -0.75 -8.10 -25.44
N SER A 39 -0.58 -8.30 -26.75
CA SER A 39 -1.47 -9.16 -27.55
C SER A 39 -1.28 -10.66 -27.30
N GLU A 40 -0.05 -11.10 -27.02
CA GLU A 40 0.24 -12.50 -26.64
C GLU A 40 -0.33 -12.81 -25.26
N TYR A 41 -0.42 -11.82 -24.38
CA TYR A 41 -1.20 -11.93 -23.16
C TYR A 41 -2.71 -11.91 -23.39
N GLN A 42 -3.23 -11.66 -24.60
CA GLN A 42 -4.66 -11.44 -24.86
C GLN A 42 -5.23 -10.22 -24.08
N LEU A 43 -4.48 -9.13 -23.96
CA LEU A 43 -4.97 -7.86 -23.41
C LEU A 43 -5.49 -6.92 -24.50
N VAL A 44 -4.91 -7.01 -25.69
CA VAL A 44 -5.23 -6.17 -26.84
C VAL A 44 -5.14 -6.98 -28.13
N SER A 45 -5.89 -6.59 -29.16
CA SER A 45 -5.71 -7.14 -30.50
C SER A 45 -4.32 -6.78 -31.06
N ARG A 46 -3.70 -7.70 -31.82
CA ARG A 46 -2.46 -7.40 -32.56
C ARG A 46 -2.74 -6.27 -33.58
N LYS A 47 -1.94 -5.20 -33.53
CA LYS A 47 -2.02 -4.09 -34.50
C LYS A 47 -0.69 -3.95 -35.22
N ASN A 48 -0.71 -4.00 -36.54
CA ASN A 48 0.51 -4.00 -37.39
C ASN A 48 1.32 -2.70 -37.33
N SER A 49 0.74 -1.59 -36.84
CA SER A 49 1.36 -0.26 -36.82
C SER A 49 1.93 0.18 -35.45
N ARG A 50 1.88 -0.66 -34.41
CA ARG A 50 2.42 -0.30 -33.08
C ARG A 50 3.83 -0.85 -32.90
N ARG A 51 4.71 -0.03 -32.31
CA ARG A 51 6.03 -0.48 -31.83
C ARG A 51 5.82 -1.67 -30.88
N LEU A 52 6.42 -2.80 -31.22
CA LEU A 52 6.33 -4.03 -30.44
C LEU A 52 7.14 -3.86 -29.15
N LYS A 53 6.45 -3.58 -28.03
CA LYS A 53 7.07 -3.48 -26.71
C LYS A 53 6.64 -4.67 -25.87
N LYS A 54 7.59 -5.55 -25.57
CA LYS A 54 7.39 -6.68 -24.66
C LYS A 54 7.28 -6.17 -23.22
N ALA A 55 6.40 -6.80 -22.45
CA ALA A 55 6.14 -6.50 -21.05
C ALA A 55 6.33 -7.75 -20.18
N LEU A 56 6.71 -7.52 -18.93
CA LEU A 56 6.89 -8.54 -17.89
C LEU A 56 5.61 -8.63 -17.03
N ASN A 57 5.41 -9.78 -16.37
CA ASN A 57 4.39 -10.02 -15.33
C ASN A 57 2.92 -9.70 -15.68
N LEU A 58 2.55 -9.53 -16.96
CA LEU A 58 1.17 -9.15 -17.31
C LEU A 58 0.17 -10.30 -17.09
N ASP A 59 0.63 -11.55 -17.10
CA ASP A 59 -0.11 -12.73 -16.66
C ASP A 59 -0.48 -12.65 -15.18
N ILE A 60 0.48 -12.34 -14.31
CA ILE A 60 0.25 -12.10 -12.87
C ILE A 60 -0.74 -10.95 -12.70
N GLY A 61 -0.52 -9.83 -13.40
CA GLY A 61 -1.39 -8.66 -13.35
C GLY A 61 -2.83 -8.94 -13.75
N LYS A 62 -3.06 -9.83 -14.74
CA LYS A 62 -4.39 -10.29 -15.12
C LYS A 62 -5.08 -11.05 -14.00
N ILE A 63 -4.39 -12.02 -13.40
CA ILE A 63 -4.93 -12.86 -12.33
C ILE A 63 -5.32 -11.98 -11.13
N ILE A 64 -4.40 -11.14 -10.66
CA ILE A 64 -4.64 -10.24 -9.54
C ILE A 64 -5.84 -9.32 -9.85
N SER A 65 -5.86 -8.69 -11.03
CA SER A 65 -6.94 -7.80 -11.42
C SER A 65 -8.30 -8.50 -11.46
N ALA A 66 -8.36 -9.74 -11.96
CA ALA A 66 -9.59 -10.53 -12.00
C ALA A 66 -10.08 -10.89 -10.60
N ARG A 67 -9.18 -11.38 -9.74
CA ARG A 67 -9.50 -11.72 -8.34
C ARG A 67 -10.00 -10.50 -7.56
N LEU A 68 -9.31 -9.37 -7.67
CA LEU A 68 -9.72 -8.12 -7.02
C LEU A 68 -11.08 -7.61 -7.51
N LYS A 69 -11.35 -7.66 -8.82
CA LYS A 69 -12.65 -7.25 -9.39
C LYS A 69 -13.81 -8.14 -8.96
N SER A 70 -13.57 -9.43 -8.82
CA SER A 70 -14.60 -10.39 -8.40
C SER A 70 -15.06 -10.17 -6.95
N GLY A 71 -14.23 -9.53 -6.12
CA GLY A 71 -14.47 -9.39 -4.67
C GLY A 71 -14.43 -10.73 -3.91
N GLN A 72 -14.04 -11.83 -4.57
CA GLN A 72 -14.05 -13.17 -3.99
C GLN A 72 -12.82 -13.48 -3.13
N VAL A 73 -11.78 -12.64 -3.19
CA VAL A 73 -10.50 -12.90 -2.50
C VAL A 73 -10.13 -11.72 -1.62
N ASN A 74 -9.97 -12.00 -0.33
CA ASN A 74 -9.27 -11.14 0.61
C ASN A 74 -7.77 -11.34 0.42
N LEU A 75 -7.16 -10.48 -0.40
CA LEU A 75 -5.77 -10.65 -0.80
C LEU A 75 -4.80 -10.49 0.39
N LYS A 76 -5.06 -9.55 1.30
CA LYS A 76 -4.25 -9.35 2.53
C LYS A 76 -4.20 -10.63 3.38
N LYS A 77 -5.38 -11.24 3.64
CA LYS A 77 -5.44 -12.52 4.36
C LYS A 77 -4.72 -13.63 3.59
N THR A 78 -4.94 -13.73 2.27
CA THR A 78 -4.30 -14.77 1.45
C THR A 78 -2.78 -14.70 1.51
N ILE A 79 -2.21 -13.50 1.44
CA ILE A 79 -0.76 -13.27 1.59
C ILE A 79 -0.31 -13.70 3.00
N ILE A 80 -0.97 -13.20 4.05
CA ILE A 80 -0.55 -13.51 5.43
C ILE A 80 -0.66 -15.00 5.73
N ASP A 81 -1.73 -15.67 5.30
CA ASP A 81 -1.90 -17.11 5.45
C ASP A 81 -0.82 -17.89 4.69
N PHE A 82 -0.51 -17.50 3.45
CA PHE A 82 0.49 -18.16 2.62
C PHE A 82 1.87 -18.11 3.31
N PHE A 83 2.31 -16.92 3.70
CA PHE A 83 3.60 -16.76 4.37
C PHE A 83 3.58 -17.15 5.86
N GLY A 84 2.40 -17.36 6.46
CA GLY A 84 2.25 -17.87 7.83
C GLY A 84 2.35 -19.39 7.90
N LYS A 85 2.07 -20.10 6.80
CA LYS A 85 2.33 -21.55 6.67
C LYS A 85 3.82 -21.88 6.57
N TRP A 86 4.63 -20.89 6.21
CA TRP A 86 6.06 -21.00 6.27
C TRP A 86 6.53 -21.01 7.72
N HIS A 87 7.30 -22.03 8.08
CA HIS A 87 7.88 -22.21 9.41
C HIS A 87 9.06 -21.27 9.69
N ARG A 88 8.97 -20.02 9.23
CA ARG A 88 10.00 -18.99 9.43
C ARG A 88 9.59 -18.06 10.56
N SER A 89 10.47 -17.88 11.52
CA SER A 89 10.27 -16.97 12.64
C SER A 89 11.15 -15.76 12.43
N TYR A 90 10.54 -14.63 12.09
CA TYR A 90 11.27 -13.38 11.85
C TYR A 90 11.92 -12.83 13.11
N GLU A 91 11.32 -13.15 14.26
CA GLU A 91 11.87 -12.81 15.56
C GLU A 91 13.11 -13.65 15.85
N ASP A 92 13.07 -14.97 15.60
CA ASP A 92 14.22 -15.84 15.88
C ASP A 92 15.33 -15.69 14.83
N GLU A 93 14.99 -15.52 13.55
CA GLU A 93 15.96 -15.45 12.44
C GLU A 93 16.59 -14.06 12.30
N PHE A 94 15.81 -12.99 12.56
CA PHE A 94 16.23 -11.61 12.27
C PHE A 94 16.09 -10.66 13.45
N GLY A 95 15.55 -11.10 14.59
CA GLY A 95 15.34 -10.25 15.75
C GLY A 95 14.27 -9.18 15.56
N ILE A 96 13.31 -9.37 14.63
CA ILE A 96 12.30 -8.36 14.32
C ILE A 96 10.86 -8.84 14.52
N HIS A 97 10.01 -7.93 14.99
CA HIS A 97 8.56 -8.14 15.09
C HIS A 97 7.86 -7.57 13.85
N ILE A 98 7.28 -8.43 13.01
CA ILE A 98 6.71 -8.01 11.72
C ILE A 98 5.33 -7.35 11.84
N THR A 99 4.58 -7.54 12.94
CA THR A 99 3.21 -7.05 13.10
C THR A 99 3.03 -5.54 12.85
N PRO A 100 3.90 -4.64 13.35
CA PRO A 100 3.80 -3.20 13.11
C PRO A 100 4.02 -2.79 11.64
N PHE A 101 4.53 -3.71 10.82
CA PHE A 101 4.72 -3.55 9.39
C PHE A 101 3.49 -4.01 8.58
N LEU A 102 2.63 -4.84 9.18
CA LEU A 102 1.39 -5.31 8.55
C LEU A 102 0.19 -4.41 8.90
N ASN A 103 0.22 -3.78 10.07
CA ASN A 103 -0.80 -2.86 10.55
C ASN A 103 -0.16 -1.70 11.34
N LEU A 104 -0.67 -0.48 11.15
CA LEU A 104 -0.25 0.67 11.97
C LEU A 104 -0.86 0.61 13.38
N ASN A 105 -2.10 0.10 13.48
CA ASN A 105 -2.77 -0.19 14.72
C ASN A 105 -2.21 -1.45 15.36
N ASP A 106 -1.98 -1.39 16.66
CA ASP A 106 -1.73 -2.59 17.47
C ASP A 106 -3.01 -3.44 17.53
N PRO A 107 -2.96 -4.70 17.06
CA PRO A 107 -4.10 -5.62 17.19
C PRO A 107 -4.66 -5.73 18.60
N ALA A 108 -3.84 -5.62 19.65
CA ALA A 108 -4.30 -5.65 21.04
C ALA A 108 -5.29 -4.51 21.35
N ASN A 109 -5.01 -3.30 20.89
CA ASN A 109 -5.90 -2.15 21.07
C ASN A 109 -7.21 -2.33 20.29
N VAL A 110 -7.14 -2.89 19.08
CA VAL A 110 -8.33 -3.20 18.27
C VAL A 110 -9.18 -4.29 18.93
N ARG A 111 -8.56 -5.35 19.44
CA ARG A 111 -9.26 -6.41 20.20
C ARG A 111 -9.96 -5.85 21.43
N ALA A 112 -9.30 -4.97 22.19
CA ALA A 112 -9.91 -4.30 23.34
C ALA A 112 -11.13 -3.47 22.92
N ALA A 113 -10.99 -2.62 21.90
CA ALA A 113 -12.09 -1.79 21.39
C ALA A 113 -13.27 -2.64 20.88
N VAL A 114 -13.01 -3.73 20.14
CA VAL A 114 -14.08 -4.62 19.67
C VAL A 114 -14.76 -5.33 20.84
N THR A 115 -14.01 -5.76 21.86
CA THR A 115 -14.56 -6.45 23.03
C THR A 115 -15.45 -5.52 23.84
N GLU A 116 -14.99 -4.31 24.14
CA GLU A 116 -15.73 -3.28 24.87
C GLU A 116 -17.04 -2.91 24.17
N ASN A 117 -17.04 -2.89 22.83
CA ASN A 117 -18.19 -2.50 22.02
C ASN A 117 -19.02 -3.67 21.49
N LYS A 118 -18.70 -4.92 21.86
CA LYS A 118 -19.39 -6.13 21.37
C LYS A 118 -20.92 -6.07 21.53
N PRO A 119 -21.49 -5.57 22.65
CA PRO A 119 -22.94 -5.45 22.81
C PRO A 119 -23.61 -4.50 21.81
N ILE A 120 -22.87 -3.54 21.25
CA ILE A 120 -23.36 -2.60 20.23
C ILE A 120 -23.13 -3.18 18.83
N LEU A 121 -21.93 -3.71 18.57
CA LEU A 121 -21.53 -4.16 17.25
C LEU A 121 -22.29 -5.40 16.77
N MET A 122 -22.51 -6.39 17.66
CA MET A 122 -23.14 -7.65 17.26
C MET A 122 -24.60 -7.49 16.83
N PRO A 123 -25.46 -6.71 17.53
CA PRO A 123 -26.79 -6.39 17.02
C PRO A 123 -26.77 -5.64 15.69
N MET A 124 -25.83 -4.71 15.49
CA MET A 124 -25.73 -3.96 14.23
C MET A 124 -25.32 -4.83 13.05
N LEU A 125 -24.42 -5.79 13.28
CA LEU A 125 -24.03 -6.76 12.26
C LEU A 125 -25.24 -7.57 11.76
N ARG A 126 -26.16 -7.92 12.66
CA ARG A 126 -27.34 -8.77 12.42
C ARG A 126 -28.64 -7.99 12.22
N LEU A 127 -28.57 -6.66 12.08
CA LEU A 127 -29.74 -5.80 12.00
C LEU A 127 -30.62 -6.15 10.78
N ASP A 128 -31.90 -6.42 11.01
CA ASP A 128 -32.90 -6.41 9.93
C ASP A 128 -33.37 -4.97 9.68
N VAL A 129 -32.92 -4.40 8.56
CA VAL A 129 -33.26 -3.03 8.16
C VAL A 129 -34.77 -2.84 7.96
N ARG A 130 -35.51 -3.88 7.50
CA ARG A 130 -36.97 -3.75 7.32
C ARG A 130 -37.67 -3.69 8.68
N ASP A 131 -37.27 -4.55 9.61
CA ASP A 131 -37.85 -4.59 10.94
C ASP A 131 -37.57 -3.31 11.73
N GLU A 132 -36.32 -2.85 11.74
CA GLU A 132 -35.90 -1.63 12.46
C GLU A 132 -36.73 -0.40 12.03
N VAL A 133 -36.94 -0.23 10.73
CA VAL A 133 -37.68 0.93 10.20
C VAL A 133 -39.20 0.74 10.28
N GLY A 134 -39.66 -0.49 10.09
CA GLY A 134 -41.07 -0.87 10.12
C GLY A 134 -41.66 -0.74 11.52
N ARG A 135 -40.95 -1.19 12.56
CA ARG A 135 -41.38 -1.15 13.97
C ARG A 135 -41.78 0.25 14.43
N PHE A 136 -41.10 1.28 13.94
CA PHE A 136 -41.34 2.68 14.30
C PHE A 136 -42.18 3.45 13.27
N ASN A 137 -42.74 2.76 12.26
CA ASN A 137 -43.51 3.36 11.16
C ASN A 137 -42.77 4.54 10.51
N LEU A 138 -41.44 4.42 10.35
CA LEU A 138 -40.61 5.47 9.76
C LEU A 138 -40.74 5.48 8.23
N ILE A 139 -40.89 4.32 7.63
CA ILE A 139 -41.21 4.10 6.21
C ILE A 139 -42.33 3.06 6.15
N ARG A 140 -43.28 3.23 5.21
CA ARG A 140 -44.39 2.29 5.06
C ARG A 140 -43.88 0.92 4.56
N ARG A 141 -44.50 -0.16 5.04
CA ARG A 141 -44.07 -1.54 4.77
C ARG A 141 -44.17 -1.96 3.31
N ASP A 142 -45.16 -1.44 2.58
CA ASP A 142 -45.30 -1.62 1.12
C ASP A 142 -44.07 -1.12 0.36
N VAL A 143 -43.55 0.05 0.76
CA VAL A 143 -42.35 0.64 0.15
C VAL A 143 -41.09 -0.14 0.54
N LEU A 144 -40.98 -0.60 1.79
CA LEU A 144 -39.83 -1.39 2.22
C LEU A 144 -39.74 -2.75 1.50
N ASN A 145 -40.88 -3.34 1.18
CA ASN A 145 -40.95 -4.63 0.47
C ASN A 145 -40.65 -4.50 -1.02
N SER A 146 -40.79 -3.31 -1.63
CA SER A 146 -40.45 -3.09 -3.04
C SER A 146 -38.96 -2.83 -3.28
N ILE A 147 -38.17 -2.62 -2.23
CA ILE A 147 -36.73 -2.37 -2.32
C ILE A 147 -35.96 -3.71 -2.30
N PRO A 148 -35.14 -4.00 -3.32
CA PRO A 148 -34.27 -5.18 -3.34
C PRO A 148 -33.28 -5.23 -2.16
N GLN A 149 -32.97 -6.43 -1.67
CA GLN A 149 -32.16 -6.63 -0.46
C GLN A 149 -30.77 -5.99 -0.55
N ASP A 150 -30.13 -6.09 -1.71
CA ASP A 150 -28.80 -5.56 -2.01
C ASP A 150 -28.73 -4.03 -1.97
N ARG A 151 -29.87 -3.35 -2.17
CA ARG A 151 -29.98 -1.87 -2.16
C ARG A 151 -30.75 -1.34 -0.96
N LEU A 152 -31.21 -2.21 -0.06
CA LEU A 152 -32.14 -1.87 1.01
C LEU A 152 -31.55 -0.82 1.96
N ALA A 153 -30.39 -1.07 2.54
CA ALA A 153 -29.77 -0.18 3.51
C ALA A 153 -29.50 1.22 2.93
N GLU A 154 -28.91 1.28 1.72
CA GLU A 154 -28.60 2.53 1.03
C GLU A 154 -29.87 3.35 0.72
N THR A 155 -30.88 2.71 0.13
CA THR A 155 -32.13 3.36 -0.23
C THR A 155 -32.86 3.89 1.01
N VAL A 156 -32.92 3.08 2.07
CA VAL A 156 -33.54 3.45 3.34
C VAL A 156 -32.81 4.63 4.00
N LEU A 157 -31.47 4.62 4.03
CA LEU A 157 -30.69 5.75 4.55
C LEU A 157 -30.98 7.05 3.79
N HIS A 158 -31.06 7.00 2.47
CA HIS A 158 -31.44 8.16 1.66
C HIS A 158 -32.83 8.69 2.01
N MET A 159 -33.81 7.80 2.15
CA MET A 159 -35.19 8.16 2.52
C MET A 159 -35.26 8.77 3.93
N LEU A 160 -34.61 8.14 4.92
CA LEU A 160 -34.57 8.65 6.29
C LEU A 160 -33.82 9.99 6.37
N GLY A 161 -32.73 10.14 5.62
CA GLY A 161 -31.96 11.39 5.54
C GLY A 161 -32.80 12.56 5.02
N LYS A 162 -33.63 12.34 3.99
CA LYS A 162 -34.59 13.35 3.50
C LYS A 162 -35.62 13.73 4.57
N LYS A 163 -36.19 12.73 5.26
CA LYS A 163 -37.18 12.97 6.33
C LYS A 163 -36.59 13.71 7.53
N ASN A 164 -35.35 13.40 7.92
CA ASN A 164 -34.68 14.05 9.04
C ASN A 164 -34.58 15.58 8.84
N ARG A 165 -34.33 16.04 7.61
CA ARG A 165 -34.25 17.47 7.28
C ARG A 165 -35.56 18.24 7.46
N GLN A 166 -36.69 17.54 7.49
CA GLN A 166 -38.03 18.13 7.53
C GLN A 166 -38.66 18.10 8.94
N LEU A 167 -38.06 17.36 9.88
CA LEU A 167 -38.66 17.15 11.21
C LEU A 167 -38.09 18.12 12.24
N ARG A 168 -38.99 18.78 12.99
CA ARG A 168 -38.64 19.49 14.23
C ARG A 168 -38.33 18.47 15.35
N ARG A 169 -37.56 18.89 16.37
CA ARG A 169 -37.21 18.05 17.54
C ARG A 169 -38.49 17.52 18.20
N THR A 170 -38.78 16.25 17.95
CA THR A 170 -39.92 15.46 18.44
C THR A 170 -39.41 14.06 18.73
N ASP A 171 -40.12 13.26 19.53
CA ASP A 171 -39.77 11.87 19.83
C ASP A 171 -39.64 11.02 18.55
N ARG A 172 -40.44 11.34 17.53
CA ARG A 172 -40.34 10.71 16.20
C ARG A 172 -39.04 11.07 15.48
N ALA A 173 -38.56 12.30 15.63
CA ALA A 173 -37.27 12.72 15.08
C ALA A 173 -36.09 12.03 15.81
N GLU A 174 -36.23 11.77 17.10
CA GLU A 174 -35.22 11.01 17.86
C GLU A 174 -35.14 9.56 17.42
N LYS A 175 -36.28 8.84 17.35
CA LYS A 175 -36.34 7.48 16.81
C LYS A 175 -35.80 7.40 15.39
N LEU A 176 -36.11 8.39 14.55
CA LEU A 176 -35.57 8.45 13.20
C LEU A 176 -34.05 8.56 13.18
N ARG A 177 -33.46 9.42 14.03
CA ARG A 177 -32.00 9.57 14.15
C ARG A 177 -31.35 8.29 14.67
N GLU A 178 -31.97 7.63 15.65
CA GLU A 178 -31.49 6.36 16.19
C GLU A 178 -31.47 5.27 15.11
N SER A 179 -32.58 5.04 14.41
CA SER A 179 -32.64 4.05 13.32
C SER A 179 -31.68 4.41 12.18
N PHE A 180 -31.52 5.70 11.85
CA PHE A 180 -30.54 6.15 10.87
C PHE A 180 -29.12 5.76 11.30
N SER A 181 -28.72 6.04 12.54
CA SER A 181 -27.40 5.67 13.08
C SER A 181 -27.18 4.16 13.07
N LYS A 182 -28.20 3.36 13.43
CA LYS A 182 -28.11 1.89 13.41
C LYS A 182 -27.91 1.35 12.00
N ILE A 183 -28.69 1.82 11.02
CA ILE A 183 -28.61 1.35 9.64
C ILE A 183 -27.30 1.81 8.98
N GLN A 184 -26.81 3.00 9.32
CA GLN A 184 -25.50 3.47 8.86
C GLN A 184 -24.38 2.59 9.41
N SER A 185 -24.44 2.24 10.71
CA SER A 185 -23.47 1.35 11.36
C SER A 185 -23.53 -0.08 10.79
N HIS A 186 -24.73 -0.58 10.53
CA HIS A 186 -24.96 -1.83 9.81
C HIS A 186 -24.30 -1.80 8.43
N SER A 187 -24.53 -0.76 7.64
CA SER A 187 -23.93 -0.61 6.30
C SER A 187 -22.40 -0.64 6.32
N ILE A 188 -21.78 0.04 7.31
CA ILE A 188 -20.33 0.01 7.52
C ILE A 188 -19.86 -1.41 7.85
N LEU A 189 -20.52 -2.11 8.77
CA LEU A 189 -20.19 -3.49 9.12
C LEU A 189 -20.40 -4.47 7.96
N GLN A 190 -21.42 -4.28 7.12
CA GLN A 190 -21.62 -5.09 5.90
C GLN A 190 -20.55 -4.80 4.84
N SER A 191 -20.06 -3.57 4.76
CA SER A 191 -18.91 -3.23 3.92
C SER A 191 -17.64 -3.92 4.42
N LEU A 192 -17.37 -3.84 5.73
CA LEU A 192 -16.24 -4.52 6.37
C LEU A 192 -16.35 -6.04 6.16
N LYS A 193 -17.54 -6.61 6.34
CA LYS A 193 -17.81 -8.02 6.11
C LYS A 193 -17.43 -8.48 4.71
N ARG A 194 -17.77 -7.69 3.69
CA ARG A 194 -17.40 -7.99 2.31
C ARG A 194 -15.90 -7.85 2.06
N SER A 195 -15.23 -6.87 2.67
CA SER A 195 -13.80 -6.62 2.41
C SER A 195 -12.87 -7.60 3.13
N ILE A 196 -13.17 -7.95 4.39
CA ILE A 196 -12.29 -8.78 5.22
C ILE A 196 -12.82 -10.21 5.45
N GLY A 197 -14.04 -10.51 5.00
CA GLY A 197 -14.67 -11.82 5.22
C GLY A 197 -15.22 -12.02 6.64
N LEU A 198 -15.76 -10.95 7.26
CA LEU A 198 -16.39 -11.04 8.60
C LEU A 198 -17.53 -12.05 8.60
N THR A 199 -17.57 -12.94 9.58
CA THR A 199 -18.66 -13.93 9.70
C THR A 199 -19.79 -13.40 10.57
N GLU A 200 -20.96 -14.03 10.50
CA GLU A 200 -22.09 -13.74 11.41
C GLU A 200 -21.75 -14.05 12.89
N ALA A 201 -20.74 -14.89 13.13
CA ALA A 201 -20.23 -15.17 14.48
C ALA A 201 -19.46 -13.97 15.06
N GLY A 202 -19.13 -12.97 14.23
CA GLY A 202 -18.42 -11.75 14.63
C GLY A 202 -16.92 -11.84 14.38
N PHE A 203 -16.17 -11.13 15.22
CA PHE A 203 -14.73 -10.94 15.07
C PHE A 203 -13.94 -12.10 15.72
N SER A 204 -13.17 -12.83 14.93
CA SER A 204 -12.20 -13.81 15.45
C SER A 204 -10.88 -13.12 15.82
N ARG A 205 -10.07 -13.78 16.67
CA ARG A 205 -8.74 -13.28 17.02
C ARG A 205 -7.85 -13.09 15.79
N GLU A 206 -7.77 -14.10 14.94
CA GLU A 206 -7.01 -14.06 13.68
C GLU A 206 -7.43 -12.86 12.81
N MET A 207 -8.73 -12.59 12.68
CA MET A 207 -9.22 -11.46 11.90
C MET A 207 -8.80 -10.11 12.49
N LEU A 208 -8.83 -9.98 13.81
CA LEU A 208 -8.39 -8.78 14.52
C LEU A 208 -6.87 -8.56 14.37
N ASP A 209 -6.11 -9.64 14.25
CA ASP A 209 -4.66 -9.60 14.06
C ASP A 209 -4.28 -9.23 12.63
N ILE A 210 -4.97 -9.79 11.63
CA ILE A 210 -4.72 -9.54 10.21
C ILE A 210 -5.25 -8.17 9.78
N HIS A 211 -6.45 -7.79 10.24
CA HIS A 211 -7.20 -6.63 9.72
C HIS A 211 -7.34 -5.48 10.73
N ALA A 212 -6.36 -5.30 11.60
CA ALA A 212 -6.41 -4.30 12.66
C ALA A 212 -6.70 -2.89 12.11
N ASP A 213 -6.04 -2.48 11.03
CA ASP A 213 -6.25 -1.16 10.41
C ASP A 213 -7.65 -1.00 9.79
N GLU A 214 -8.12 -2.01 9.05
CA GLU A 214 -9.45 -1.97 8.41
C GLU A 214 -10.59 -1.96 9.44
N ILE A 215 -10.43 -2.73 10.53
CA ILE A 215 -11.40 -2.77 11.63
C ILE A 215 -11.36 -1.46 12.41
N ALA A 216 -10.18 -0.91 12.71
CA ALA A 216 -10.06 0.39 13.38
C ALA A 216 -10.75 1.51 12.58
N ALA A 217 -10.53 1.55 11.26
CA ALA A 217 -11.22 2.51 10.39
C ALA A 217 -12.74 2.35 10.44
N ALA A 218 -13.25 1.12 10.37
CA ALA A 218 -14.69 0.86 10.48
C ALA A 218 -15.27 1.30 11.84
N LEU A 219 -14.59 0.99 12.94
CA LEU A 219 -15.01 1.43 14.29
C LEU A 219 -15.05 2.96 14.39
N HIS A 220 -14.06 3.66 13.87
CA HIS A 220 -14.07 5.12 13.84
C HIS A 220 -15.22 5.68 13.00
N HIS A 221 -15.53 5.07 11.85
CA HIS A 221 -16.69 5.50 11.05
C HIS A 221 -18.01 5.29 11.80
N ILE A 222 -18.16 4.16 12.51
CA ILE A 222 -19.34 3.90 13.35
C ILE A 222 -19.40 4.90 14.52
N SER A 223 -18.26 5.26 15.11
CA SER A 223 -18.21 6.17 16.26
C SER A 223 -18.70 7.59 15.96
N ARG A 224 -18.79 7.96 14.67
CA ARG A 224 -19.41 9.23 14.22
C ARG A 224 -20.93 9.24 14.33
N HIS A 225 -21.55 8.07 14.50
CA HIS A 225 -23.00 7.88 14.53
C HIS A 225 -23.50 7.33 15.86
N MET A 226 -22.63 6.63 16.60
CA MET A 226 -22.93 5.97 17.87
C MET A 226 -21.75 6.15 18.83
N LYS A 227 -22.00 6.21 20.13
CA LYS A 227 -20.90 6.24 21.10
C LYS A 227 -20.24 4.86 21.15
N LEU A 228 -18.95 4.81 20.88
CA LEU A 228 -18.11 3.63 21.05
C LEU A 228 -16.99 3.93 22.03
N GLU A 229 -16.69 2.98 22.90
CA GLU A 229 -15.59 3.08 23.86
C GLU A 229 -14.24 2.74 23.20
N GLY A 230 -13.15 3.29 23.72
CA GLY A 230 -11.79 2.91 23.30
C GLY A 230 -11.30 3.42 21.94
N ILE A 231 -12.13 4.15 21.17
CA ILE A 231 -11.76 4.63 19.82
C ILE A 231 -10.57 5.59 19.82
N GLY A 232 -10.41 6.40 20.87
CA GLY A 232 -9.28 7.34 20.98
C GLY A 232 -7.90 6.69 21.06
N ARG A 233 -7.83 5.35 21.24
CA ARG A 233 -6.59 4.56 21.24
C ARG A 233 -6.20 4.06 19.85
N LEU A 234 -7.05 4.24 18.85
CA LEU A 234 -6.88 3.72 17.50
C LEU A 234 -6.32 4.80 16.56
N GLN A 235 -5.41 4.40 15.68
CA GLN A 235 -4.87 5.23 14.62
C GLN A 235 -5.78 5.13 13.39
N VAL A 236 -6.43 6.24 13.02
CA VAL A 236 -7.43 6.30 11.96
C VAL A 236 -7.35 7.63 11.21
N LEU A 237 -7.82 7.66 9.96
CA LEU A 237 -7.98 8.91 9.22
C LEU A 237 -9.22 9.68 9.71
N GLN A 238 -9.00 10.81 10.35
CA GLN A 238 -9.99 11.78 10.83
C GLN A 238 -10.27 12.88 9.80
N GLY A 239 -9.38 13.07 8.82
CA GLY A 239 -9.48 14.10 7.79
C GLY A 239 -8.89 15.44 8.22
N GLN A 240 -7.97 15.45 9.19
CA GLN A 240 -7.36 16.66 9.75
C GLN A 240 -5.85 16.50 9.91
N GLY A 241 -5.09 17.50 9.47
CA GLY A 241 -3.63 17.49 9.58
C GLY A 241 -2.99 16.44 8.66
N VAL A 242 -1.80 15.95 9.07
CA VAL A 242 -1.05 14.91 8.34
C VAL A 242 -1.41 13.55 8.92
N GLU A 243 -1.91 12.66 8.08
CA GLU A 243 -2.41 11.35 8.49
C GLU A 243 -1.86 10.26 7.59
N LEU A 244 -1.51 9.10 8.18
CA LEU A 244 -0.83 8.03 7.47
C LEU A 244 -1.59 6.71 7.61
N GLN A 245 -1.59 5.93 6.54
CA GLN A 245 -2.16 4.58 6.50
C GLN A 245 -1.38 3.70 5.52
N PHE A 246 -1.36 2.39 5.72
CA PHE A 246 -0.91 1.49 4.67
C PHE A 246 -1.88 1.50 3.48
N ALA A 247 -1.34 1.30 2.28
CA ALA A 247 -2.15 1.02 1.10
C ALA A 247 -2.84 -0.34 1.27
N ALA A 248 -4.17 -0.35 1.13
CA ALA A 248 -4.94 -1.59 1.15
C ALA A 248 -4.53 -2.49 -0.01
N ARG A 249 -4.49 -3.81 0.22
CA ARG A 249 -4.19 -4.83 -0.82
C ARG A 249 -5.43 -5.10 -1.68
N ASP A 250 -5.97 -4.04 -2.27
CA ASP A 250 -7.16 -4.07 -3.12
C ASP A 250 -6.92 -3.38 -4.46
N GLY A 251 -7.99 -3.17 -5.25
CA GLY A 251 -7.89 -2.51 -6.55
C GLY A 251 -7.32 -1.09 -6.49
N SER A 252 -7.40 -0.40 -5.34
CA SER A 252 -6.84 0.94 -5.16
C SER A 252 -5.31 0.94 -5.13
N TYR A 253 -4.67 -0.16 -4.72
CA TYR A 253 -3.22 -0.32 -4.74
C TYR A 253 -2.66 -0.16 -6.16
N LEU A 254 -3.32 -0.79 -7.14
CA LEU A 254 -2.93 -0.77 -8.54
C LEU A 254 -3.06 0.61 -9.19
N ALA A 255 -3.81 1.54 -8.56
CA ALA A 255 -4.03 2.89 -9.06
C ALA A 255 -3.08 3.93 -8.44
N LEU A 256 -2.26 3.56 -7.45
CA LEU A 256 -1.43 4.52 -6.71
C LEU A 256 -0.44 5.25 -7.62
N GLY A 257 0.27 4.53 -8.49
CA GLY A 257 1.22 5.13 -9.44
C GLY A 257 0.58 6.15 -10.38
N LYS A 258 -0.70 5.96 -10.74
CA LYS A 258 -1.47 6.94 -11.52
C LYS A 258 -1.84 8.19 -10.70
N GLN A 259 -2.16 8.03 -9.41
CA GLN A 259 -2.50 9.14 -8.53
C GLN A 259 -1.28 10.03 -8.23
N THR A 260 -0.10 9.42 -8.06
CA THR A 260 1.18 10.13 -7.88
C THR A 260 1.81 10.56 -9.20
N GLY A 261 1.47 9.90 -10.30
CA GLY A 261 2.09 10.15 -11.61
C GLY A 261 3.56 9.75 -11.65
N ASP A 262 3.95 8.70 -10.92
CA ASP A 262 5.31 8.15 -10.96
C ASP A 262 5.45 7.07 -12.07
N CYS A 263 6.62 6.44 -12.13
CA CYS A 263 6.98 5.42 -13.13
C CYS A 263 6.13 4.14 -13.04
N THR A 264 5.29 4.00 -12.03
CA THR A 264 4.36 2.88 -11.83
C THR A 264 2.93 3.23 -12.23
N ALA A 265 2.71 4.33 -12.96
CA ALA A 265 1.41 4.61 -13.55
C ALA A 265 1.02 3.56 -14.59
N ASP A 266 -0.27 3.16 -14.63
CA ASP A 266 -0.79 2.15 -15.57
C ASP A 266 -0.72 2.59 -17.04
N LYS A 267 -0.58 3.89 -17.29
CA LYS A 267 -0.38 4.47 -18.63
C LYS A 267 0.75 5.50 -18.60
N PRO A 268 1.64 5.49 -19.61
CA PRO A 268 2.75 6.45 -19.70
C PRO A 268 2.30 7.92 -19.67
N LEU A 269 1.13 8.27 -20.21
CA LEU A 269 0.63 9.65 -20.21
C LEU A 269 0.36 10.22 -18.81
N PHE A 270 0.19 9.35 -17.81
CA PHE A 270 -0.02 9.76 -16.42
C PHE A 270 1.30 9.92 -15.67
N GLN A 271 2.38 9.31 -16.15
CA GLN A 271 3.72 9.45 -15.61
C GLN A 271 4.24 10.86 -15.84
N ALA A 272 4.86 11.45 -14.83
CA ALA A 272 5.35 12.82 -14.90
C ALA A 272 6.76 12.89 -15.50
N ASP A 273 7.62 11.93 -15.18
CA ASP A 273 8.97 11.82 -15.74
C ASP A 273 8.94 10.87 -16.94
N GLN A 274 8.95 11.40 -18.16
CA GLN A 274 8.89 10.58 -19.38
C GLN A 274 10.24 9.95 -19.75
N ASP A 275 11.34 10.34 -19.10
CA ASP A 275 12.69 9.81 -19.35
C ASP A 275 12.95 8.51 -18.59
N VAL A 276 12.15 8.25 -17.54
CA VAL A 276 12.18 7.00 -16.79
C VAL A 276 11.27 5.98 -17.47
N GLU A 277 11.74 4.74 -17.59
CA GLU A 277 10.92 3.67 -18.15
C GLU A 277 9.70 3.40 -17.27
N ASN A 278 8.54 3.17 -17.88
CA ASN A 278 7.35 2.78 -17.14
C ASN A 278 7.49 1.34 -16.62
N ILE A 279 7.42 1.19 -15.30
CA ILE A 279 7.64 -0.07 -14.60
C ILE A 279 6.37 -0.61 -13.94
N TYR A 280 5.17 -0.27 -14.45
CA TYR A 280 3.90 -0.76 -13.87
C TYR A 280 3.85 -2.27 -13.61
N TRP A 281 4.59 -3.07 -14.39
CA TRP A 281 4.74 -4.51 -14.20
C TRP A 281 5.29 -4.94 -12.83
N THR A 282 6.04 -4.08 -12.13
CA THR A 282 6.58 -4.38 -10.79
C THR A 282 5.53 -4.21 -9.68
N VAL A 283 4.40 -3.55 -9.95
CA VAL A 283 3.32 -3.39 -8.96
C VAL A 283 2.67 -4.75 -8.61
N PHE A 284 2.63 -5.68 -9.57
CA PHE A 284 2.02 -6.99 -9.41
C PHE A 284 2.74 -7.91 -8.42
N PRO A 285 4.07 -8.04 -8.42
CA PRO A 285 4.76 -8.73 -7.34
C PRO A 285 4.72 -7.94 -6.02
N TRP A 286 4.83 -6.61 -6.04
CA TRP A 286 4.78 -5.81 -4.82
C TRP A 286 3.49 -6.00 -4.03
N ILE A 287 2.33 -6.03 -4.70
CA ILE A 287 1.05 -6.24 -4.02
C ILE A 287 0.92 -7.65 -3.41
N LEU A 288 1.71 -8.63 -3.85
CA LEU A 288 1.74 -9.98 -3.28
C LEU A 288 2.81 -10.16 -2.19
N ASP A 289 3.80 -9.28 -2.16
CA ASP A 289 4.91 -9.33 -1.21
C ASP A 289 4.52 -8.73 0.14
N ARG A 290 4.54 -9.55 1.20
CA ARG A 290 4.22 -9.11 2.56
C ARG A 290 5.22 -8.11 3.12
N ASN A 291 6.47 -8.19 2.64
CA ASN A 291 7.57 -7.34 3.08
C ASN A 291 7.69 -6.04 2.27
N TYR A 292 6.79 -5.79 1.32
CA TYR A 292 6.77 -4.54 0.56
C TYR A 292 5.51 -3.74 0.87
N GLN A 293 5.62 -2.67 1.65
CA GLN A 293 4.48 -1.86 2.05
C GLN A 293 4.55 -0.46 1.44
N ILE A 294 3.38 0.09 1.13
CA ILE A 294 3.27 1.48 0.68
C ILE A 294 2.53 2.25 1.76
N LEU A 295 3.23 3.19 2.40
CA LEU A 295 2.66 4.11 3.35
C LEU A 295 2.08 5.31 2.58
N LYS A 296 0.76 5.50 2.67
CA LYS A 296 0.06 6.64 2.10
C LYS A 296 0.02 7.77 3.10
N VAL A 297 0.25 8.99 2.62
CA VAL A 297 0.18 10.24 3.37
C VAL A 297 -1.00 11.04 2.85
N SER A 298 -1.89 11.42 3.76
CA SER A 298 -2.99 12.33 3.50
C SER A 298 -2.80 13.63 4.27
N PHE A 299 -3.23 14.76 3.68
CA PHE A 299 -3.29 16.04 4.35
C PHE A 299 -4.72 16.56 4.30
N ASN A 300 -5.32 16.79 5.47
CA ASN A 300 -6.73 17.19 5.62
C ASN A 300 -7.69 16.27 4.82
N GLY A 301 -7.48 14.95 4.91
CA GLY A 301 -8.29 13.93 4.25
C GLY A 301 -7.99 13.67 2.76
N GLU A 302 -7.06 14.40 2.15
CA GLU A 302 -6.67 14.18 0.75
C GLU A 302 -5.33 13.46 0.65
N PHE A 303 -5.28 12.39 -0.14
CA PHE A 303 -4.04 11.67 -0.43
C PHE A 303 -3.10 12.52 -1.29
N ILE A 304 -1.88 12.75 -0.81
CA ILE A 304 -0.92 13.69 -1.44
C ILE A 304 0.45 13.09 -1.73
N MET A 305 0.84 12.01 -1.04
CA MET A 305 2.19 11.44 -1.11
C MET A 305 2.16 9.98 -0.67
N LYS A 306 3.09 9.16 -1.17
CA LYS A 306 3.35 7.81 -0.67
C LYS A 306 4.83 7.56 -0.46
N ALA A 307 5.16 6.63 0.42
CA ALA A 307 6.50 6.09 0.60
C ALA A 307 6.47 4.58 0.48
N HIS A 308 7.44 4.04 -0.24
CA HIS A 308 7.65 2.61 -0.39
C HIS A 308 8.63 2.16 0.68
N ILE A 309 8.25 1.21 1.52
CA ILE A 309 9.08 0.73 2.63
C ILE A 309 9.17 -0.80 2.63
N LEU A 310 10.33 -1.32 3.04
CA LEU A 310 10.59 -2.75 3.15
C LEU A 310 11.73 -3.03 4.14
N PRO A 311 11.64 -4.06 5.00
CA PRO A 311 12.78 -4.51 5.78
C PRO A 311 13.79 -5.22 4.87
N LEU A 312 15.07 -4.90 5.02
CA LEU A 312 16.17 -5.56 4.32
C LEU A 312 17.20 -6.03 5.34
N PHE A 313 17.79 -7.18 5.07
CA PHE A 313 18.98 -7.65 5.74
C PHE A 313 20.20 -7.07 5.03
N TRP A 314 21.10 -6.44 5.76
CA TRP A 314 22.30 -5.82 5.21
C TRP A 314 23.56 -6.48 5.78
N ILE A 315 24.35 -7.07 4.89
CA ILE A 315 25.66 -7.62 5.22
C ILE A 315 26.71 -6.52 5.04
N SER A 316 27.02 -5.79 6.12
CA SER A 316 28.01 -4.72 6.09
C SER A 316 29.40 -5.24 6.50
N PRO A 317 30.50 -4.54 6.12
CA PRO A 317 31.84 -4.86 6.61
C PRO A 317 31.99 -4.86 8.14
N GLN A 318 31.09 -4.17 8.84
CA GLN A 318 31.05 -4.03 10.30
C GLN A 318 30.10 -5.02 10.96
N GLY A 319 29.42 -5.86 10.19
CA GLY A 319 28.49 -6.88 10.67
C GLY A 319 27.13 -6.85 9.97
N GLU A 320 26.35 -7.88 10.26
CA GLU A 320 25.00 -8.08 9.76
C GLU A 320 24.00 -7.23 10.55
N ARG A 321 22.99 -6.69 9.87
CA ARG A 321 21.93 -5.92 10.51
C ARG A 321 20.64 -5.88 9.72
N MET A 322 19.55 -5.67 10.44
CA MET A 322 18.26 -5.30 9.87
C MET A 322 18.17 -3.80 9.64
N ILE A 323 17.70 -3.40 8.47
CA ILE A 323 17.36 -2.01 8.16
C ILE A 323 15.90 -1.92 7.71
N LEU A 324 15.23 -0.81 8.03
CA LEU A 324 13.98 -0.45 7.38
C LEU A 324 14.32 0.50 6.24
N ALA A 325 14.18 -0.01 5.04
CA ALA A 325 14.54 0.68 3.82
C ALA A 325 13.35 1.52 3.33
N VAL A 326 13.60 2.77 2.94
CA VAL A 326 12.66 3.62 2.21
C VAL A 326 13.09 3.65 0.74
N ASP A 327 12.40 2.89 -0.10
CA ASP A 327 12.77 2.63 -1.48
C ASP A 327 12.53 3.83 -2.39
N ALA A 328 11.41 4.52 -2.18
CA ALA A 328 11.05 5.73 -2.91
C ALA A 328 10.03 6.55 -2.12
N ILE A 329 10.06 7.87 -2.29
CA ILE A 329 9.03 8.79 -1.81
C ILE A 329 8.44 9.52 -3.02
N GLU A 330 7.15 9.35 -3.27
CA GLU A 330 6.48 9.83 -4.47
C GLU A 330 5.34 10.78 -4.08
N THR A 331 5.24 11.93 -4.75
CA THR A 331 4.18 12.91 -4.46
C THR A 331 3.18 13.00 -5.60
N GLY A 332 1.94 13.36 -5.25
CA GLY A 332 0.89 13.71 -6.19
C GLY A 332 1.18 14.99 -6.94
N ARG A 333 0.57 15.16 -8.12
CA ARG A 333 0.79 16.34 -8.99
C ARG A 333 0.55 17.68 -8.29
N ALA A 334 -0.41 17.73 -7.36
CA ALA A 334 -0.71 18.94 -6.60
C ALA A 334 0.38 19.31 -5.57
N PHE A 335 1.32 18.41 -5.29
CA PHE A 335 2.36 18.58 -4.28
C PHE A 335 3.77 18.73 -4.90
N ARG A 336 3.81 19.15 -6.17
CA ARG A 336 5.01 19.24 -7.00
C ARG A 336 5.27 20.66 -7.49
N ASP A 337 6.31 21.30 -6.96
CA ASP A 337 6.70 22.66 -7.34
C ASP A 337 7.35 22.76 -8.73
N ASP A 338 7.73 21.64 -9.33
CA ASP A 338 8.29 21.56 -10.69
C ASP A 338 7.21 21.54 -11.80
N LEU A 339 5.94 21.44 -11.44
CA LEU A 339 4.81 21.50 -12.37
C LEU A 339 4.13 22.87 -12.29
N GLU A 340 4.54 23.78 -13.18
CA GLU A 340 4.06 25.17 -13.22
C GLU A 340 2.52 25.24 -13.24
N GLY A 341 1.95 26.06 -12.33
CA GLY A 341 0.51 26.28 -12.21
C GLY A 341 -0.32 25.07 -11.73
N ARG A 342 0.31 23.95 -11.35
CA ARG A 342 -0.39 22.73 -10.92
C ARG A 342 -0.29 22.42 -9.44
N TYR A 343 0.64 23.05 -8.73
CA TYR A 343 0.80 22.83 -7.30
C TYR A 343 -0.21 23.61 -6.46
N ARG A 344 -0.45 23.12 -5.25
CA ARG A 344 -1.27 23.75 -4.23
C ARG A 344 -0.41 24.49 -3.21
N ALA A 345 -0.69 25.77 -3.01
CA ALA A 345 0.12 26.65 -2.15
C ALA A 345 0.08 26.25 -0.66
N ASP A 346 -1.05 25.75 -0.18
CA ASP A 346 -1.21 25.25 1.19
C ASP A 346 -0.30 24.03 1.44
N LEU A 347 -0.22 23.10 0.48
CA LEU A 347 0.70 21.97 0.55
C LEU A 347 2.16 22.42 0.54
N MET A 348 2.53 23.37 -0.32
CA MET A 348 3.90 23.90 -0.39
C MET A 348 4.34 24.54 0.93
N THR A 349 3.46 25.29 1.57
CA THR A 349 3.70 25.89 2.90
C THR A 349 3.96 24.82 3.96
N GLN A 350 3.23 23.71 3.89
CA GLN A 350 3.31 22.62 4.87
C GLN A 350 4.32 21.52 4.51
N ARG A 351 5.05 21.64 3.40
CA ARG A 351 5.85 20.53 2.85
C ARG A 351 6.86 19.94 3.85
N GLY A 352 7.55 20.80 4.61
CA GLY A 352 8.53 20.37 5.61
C GLY A 352 7.88 19.73 6.84
N HIS A 353 6.66 20.12 7.20
CA HIS A 353 5.90 19.44 8.25
C HIS A 353 5.44 18.06 7.78
N ILE A 354 4.82 17.97 6.59
CA ILE A 354 4.36 16.72 5.99
C ILE A 354 5.51 15.71 5.84
N PHE A 355 6.65 16.16 5.31
CA PHE A 355 7.82 15.31 5.13
C PHE A 355 8.39 14.80 6.46
N ARG A 356 8.48 15.65 7.49
CA ARG A 356 8.93 15.23 8.83
C ARG A 356 7.98 14.21 9.45
N SER A 357 6.67 14.43 9.37
CA SER A 357 5.67 13.50 9.91
C SER A 357 5.72 12.13 9.22
N LEU A 358 6.00 12.09 7.91
CA LEU A 358 6.27 10.84 7.21
C LEU A 358 7.49 10.10 7.79
N LEU A 359 8.63 10.79 7.93
CA LEU A 359 9.85 10.16 8.45
C LEU A 359 9.69 9.72 9.92
N GLU A 360 9.00 10.51 10.74
CA GLU A 360 8.67 10.15 12.12
C GLU A 360 7.82 8.88 12.20
N GLN A 361 6.80 8.75 11.34
CA GLN A 361 5.99 7.53 11.29
C GLN A 361 6.79 6.31 10.82
N ILE A 362 7.68 6.46 9.84
CA ILE A 362 8.56 5.37 9.39
C ILE A 362 9.51 4.94 10.53
N ARG A 363 10.07 5.90 11.27
CA ARG A 363 10.89 5.61 12.46
C ARG A 363 10.10 4.91 13.55
N ALA A 364 8.86 5.31 13.80
CA ALA A 364 7.98 4.66 14.77
C ALA A 364 7.64 3.23 14.36
N ILE A 365 7.43 2.96 13.06
CA ILE A 365 7.27 1.60 12.53
C ILE A 365 8.54 0.78 12.79
N ALA A 366 9.71 1.28 12.35
CA ALA A 366 10.99 0.60 12.56
C ALA A 366 11.24 0.26 14.03
N TYR A 367 11.06 1.23 14.93
CA TYR A 367 11.24 1.05 16.37
C TYR A 367 10.35 -0.07 16.92
N ARG A 368 9.05 -0.08 16.57
CA ARG A 368 8.13 -1.15 17.02
C ARG A 368 8.48 -2.51 16.43
N MET A 369 9.14 -2.55 15.27
CA MET A 369 9.66 -3.79 14.69
C MET A 369 10.97 -4.26 15.34
N GLY A 370 11.63 -3.47 16.19
CA GLY A 370 12.97 -3.76 16.71
C GLY A 370 14.11 -3.36 15.76
N ILE A 371 13.84 -2.52 14.75
CA ILE A 371 14.82 -2.07 13.77
C ILE A 371 15.36 -0.69 14.15
N HIS A 372 16.69 -0.57 14.29
CA HIS A 372 17.36 0.67 14.71
C HIS A 372 17.87 1.54 13.56
N ASP A 373 18.08 0.96 12.39
CA ASP A 373 18.63 1.64 11.21
C ASP A 373 17.52 1.85 10.16
N VAL A 374 17.28 3.11 9.77
CA VAL A 374 16.31 3.50 8.74
C VAL A 374 17.01 4.33 7.68
N TYR A 375 17.11 3.78 6.47
CA TYR A 375 17.82 4.42 5.36
C TYR A 375 16.89 4.60 4.17
N ALA A 376 16.97 5.77 3.56
CA ALA A 376 16.15 6.16 2.42
C ALA A 376 17.00 6.32 1.16
N GLU A 377 16.55 5.73 0.06
CA GLU A 377 17.06 6.09 -1.26
C GLU A 377 16.74 7.55 -1.56
N LYS A 378 17.67 8.27 -2.18
CA LYS A 378 17.49 9.68 -2.56
C LYS A 378 16.66 9.84 -3.85
N PHE A 379 15.81 8.86 -4.15
CA PHE A 379 14.94 8.83 -5.32
C PHE A 379 13.53 9.30 -4.98
N SER A 380 12.98 10.13 -5.86
CA SER A 380 11.61 10.64 -5.80
C SER A 380 11.26 11.22 -7.16
N ASN A 381 9.99 11.15 -7.59
CA ASN A 381 9.50 11.94 -8.73
C ASN A 381 9.48 13.46 -8.48
N THR A 382 9.81 13.93 -7.27
CA THR A 382 9.64 15.32 -6.83
C THR A 382 10.96 15.95 -6.38
N PRO A 383 11.43 17.02 -7.04
CA PRO A 383 12.75 17.62 -6.74
C PRO A 383 12.93 18.07 -5.29
N TRP A 384 11.93 18.72 -4.70
CA TRP A 384 12.06 19.21 -3.33
C TRP A 384 12.22 18.07 -2.30
N VAL A 385 11.59 16.91 -2.53
CA VAL A 385 11.77 15.71 -1.68
C VAL A 385 13.21 15.23 -1.73
N ARG A 386 13.80 15.16 -2.94
CA ARG A 386 15.22 14.80 -3.09
C ARG A 386 16.13 15.79 -2.36
N SER A 387 15.83 17.09 -2.43
CA SER A 387 16.55 18.12 -1.71
C SER A 387 16.46 17.95 -0.19
N GLU A 388 15.29 17.61 0.35
CA GLU A 388 15.15 17.33 1.80
C GLU A 388 15.93 16.07 2.21
N LEU A 389 15.89 15.00 1.42
CA LEU A 389 16.67 13.78 1.68
C LEU A 389 18.18 14.05 1.62
N CYS A 390 18.65 14.92 0.72
CA CYS A 390 20.05 15.31 0.62
C CYS A 390 20.57 16.13 1.82
N ARG A 391 19.68 16.69 2.66
CA ARG A 391 20.08 17.40 3.90
C ARG A 391 20.35 16.46 5.06
N LEU A 392 19.88 15.21 4.98
CA LEU A 392 20.15 14.20 6.01
C LEU A 392 21.59 13.68 5.89
N PRO A 393 22.16 13.11 6.98
CA PRO A 393 23.44 12.44 6.90
C PRO A 393 23.43 11.37 5.81
N GLU A 394 24.56 11.18 5.15
CA GLU A 394 24.70 10.25 4.03
C GLU A 394 25.39 8.96 4.47
N ILE A 395 24.95 7.85 3.89
CA ILE A 395 25.60 6.54 3.99
C ILE A 395 25.77 5.95 2.59
N LEU A 396 26.93 5.33 2.34
CA LEU A 396 27.23 4.67 1.07
C LEU A 396 27.16 3.15 1.26
N ILE A 397 26.36 2.47 0.45
CA ILE A 397 26.12 1.02 0.56
C ILE A 397 26.32 0.37 -0.80
N ASN A 398 27.00 -0.78 -0.82
CA ASN A 398 27.00 -1.64 -1.99
C ASN A 398 25.65 -2.36 -2.05
N VAL A 399 24.86 -2.09 -3.08
CA VAL A 399 23.47 -2.57 -3.17
C VAL A 399 23.35 -4.08 -3.30
N HIS A 400 24.43 -4.79 -3.67
CA HIS A 400 24.45 -6.25 -3.67
C HIS A 400 24.48 -6.85 -2.26
N GLN A 401 24.86 -6.07 -1.25
CA GLN A 401 24.85 -6.48 0.16
C GLN A 401 23.46 -6.34 0.81
N LEU A 402 22.49 -5.77 0.09
CA LEU A 402 21.11 -5.63 0.55
C LEU A 402 20.30 -6.84 0.12
N ILE A 403 19.80 -7.59 1.10
CA ILE A 403 19.08 -8.86 0.93
C ILE A 403 17.64 -8.67 1.41
N LYS A 404 16.69 -9.21 0.65
CA LYS A 404 15.26 -9.21 1.01
C LYS A 404 14.97 -10.39 1.93
N LEU A 405 14.12 -10.22 2.94
CA LEU A 405 13.83 -11.27 3.93
C LEU A 405 13.06 -12.48 3.38
N ASP A 406 12.25 -12.28 2.33
CA ASP A 406 11.58 -13.35 1.56
C ASP A 406 12.05 -13.26 0.12
N GLU A 407 12.29 -14.37 -0.56
CA GLU A 407 12.77 -14.36 -1.94
C GLU A 407 11.62 -14.08 -2.92
N LEU A 408 11.95 -13.90 -4.20
CA LEU A 408 10.91 -13.79 -5.23
C LEU A 408 10.27 -15.14 -5.58
N GLU A 409 10.89 -16.25 -5.17
CA GLU A 409 10.31 -17.59 -5.25
C GLU A 409 8.94 -17.66 -4.57
N ASP A 410 8.78 -16.99 -3.44
CA ASP A 410 7.57 -17.08 -2.60
C ASP A 410 6.42 -16.30 -3.23
N VAL A 411 6.79 -15.14 -3.79
CA VAL A 411 5.88 -14.33 -4.59
C VAL A 411 5.48 -15.07 -5.86
N PHE A 412 6.40 -15.83 -6.47
CA PHE A 412 6.13 -16.69 -7.61
C PHE A 412 5.14 -17.82 -7.24
N GLU A 413 5.39 -18.56 -6.16
CA GLU A 413 4.50 -19.65 -5.71
C GLU A 413 3.12 -19.13 -5.30
N LEU A 414 3.05 -18.00 -4.61
CA LEU A 414 1.77 -17.34 -4.32
C LEU A 414 1.05 -16.94 -5.62
N SER A 415 1.77 -16.40 -6.60
CA SER A 415 1.19 -16.06 -7.92
C SER A 415 0.65 -17.31 -8.63
N ARG A 416 1.38 -18.43 -8.55
CA ARG A 416 0.96 -19.73 -9.11
C ARG A 416 -0.29 -20.26 -8.42
N MET A 417 -0.34 -20.25 -7.09
CA MET A 417 -1.51 -20.65 -6.30
C MET A 417 -2.75 -19.81 -6.66
N LEU A 418 -2.59 -18.50 -6.83
CA LEU A 418 -3.68 -17.62 -7.25
C LEU A 418 -4.16 -17.89 -8.69
N SER A 419 -3.30 -18.49 -9.52
CA SER A 419 -3.60 -18.86 -10.90
C SER A 419 -4.33 -20.20 -11.05
N GLU A 420 -4.36 -21.05 -10.03
CA GLU A 420 -4.99 -22.38 -10.08
C GLU A 420 -6.47 -22.25 -10.49
N GLY A 421 -6.80 -22.77 -11.70
CA GLY A 421 -8.09 -22.61 -12.39
C GLY A 421 -8.11 -21.68 -13.60
N GLY A 422 -6.99 -21.02 -13.94
CA GLY A 422 -6.82 -20.15 -15.12
C GLY A 422 -6.13 -20.84 -16.31
N SER A 423 -6.16 -20.19 -17.49
CA SER A 423 -5.64 -20.74 -18.75
C SER A 423 -4.15 -20.48 -19.02
N SER A 424 -3.44 -19.75 -18.15
CA SER A 424 -2.05 -19.36 -18.36
C SER A 424 -1.20 -19.63 -17.12
N GLU A 425 -0.25 -20.55 -17.25
CA GLU A 425 0.74 -20.88 -16.22
C GLU A 425 1.76 -19.75 -16.04
N ILE A 426 2.01 -19.34 -14.80
CA ILE A 426 3.05 -18.38 -14.44
C ILE A 426 4.42 -19.05 -14.59
N GLN A 427 5.29 -18.48 -15.42
CA GLN A 427 6.63 -19.03 -15.68
C GLN A 427 7.75 -18.25 -14.99
N HIS A 428 7.47 -17.00 -14.62
CA HIS A 428 8.46 -16.10 -14.04
C HIS A 428 7.77 -14.96 -13.29
N VAL A 429 8.50 -14.37 -12.35
CA VAL A 429 8.16 -13.10 -11.72
C VAL A 429 9.40 -12.23 -11.68
N PHE A 430 9.25 -10.95 -12.01
CA PHE A 430 10.33 -9.96 -11.93
C PHE A 430 9.93 -8.78 -11.06
N MET A 431 10.86 -8.22 -10.29
CA MET A 431 10.64 -7.06 -9.45
C MET A 431 11.82 -6.09 -9.53
N GLU A 432 11.51 -4.80 -9.62
CA GLU A 432 12.49 -3.74 -9.40
C GLU A 432 12.43 -3.23 -7.96
N LEU A 433 13.60 -2.96 -7.38
CA LEU A 433 13.77 -2.15 -6.17
C LEU A 433 14.64 -0.95 -6.51
N GLN A 434 14.14 0.27 -6.25
CA GLN A 434 14.89 1.50 -6.52
C GLN A 434 16.20 1.55 -5.74
N MET A 435 16.23 1.04 -4.51
CA MET A 435 17.47 0.93 -3.71
C MET A 435 18.54 0.07 -4.35
N LYS A 436 18.17 -0.88 -5.22
CA LYS A 436 19.11 -1.74 -5.96
C LYS A 436 19.33 -1.29 -7.40
N ASN A 437 18.62 -0.25 -7.83
CA ASN A 437 18.73 0.30 -9.19
C ASN A 437 20.03 1.11 -9.35
N THR A 438 20.99 0.54 -10.08
CA THR A 438 22.29 1.16 -10.40
C THR A 438 22.22 2.16 -11.55
N SER A 439 21.15 2.19 -12.36
CA SER A 439 20.96 3.21 -13.40
C SER A 439 20.70 4.61 -12.83
N LEU A 440 20.32 4.69 -11.55
CA LEU A 440 20.08 5.94 -10.81
C LEU A 440 21.30 6.41 -10.02
N LEU A 441 22.48 5.84 -10.28
CA LEU A 441 23.73 6.25 -9.64
C LEU A 441 24.12 7.69 -10.01
N PRO A 442 24.48 8.54 -9.02
CA PRO A 442 25.10 9.83 -9.32
C PRO A 442 26.37 9.61 -10.15
N GLY A 443 26.59 10.41 -11.20
CA GLY A 443 27.73 10.25 -12.12
C GLY A 443 29.12 10.27 -11.47
N VAL A 444 29.22 10.67 -10.20
CA VAL A 444 30.44 10.69 -9.37
C VAL A 444 30.88 9.28 -8.92
N THR A 445 29.98 8.30 -8.94
CA THR A 445 30.23 6.92 -8.43
C THR A 445 30.80 5.95 -9.47
N LYS A 446 31.18 6.43 -10.66
CA LYS A 446 31.68 5.59 -11.77
C LYS A 446 32.92 4.73 -11.47
N ARG A 447 33.61 4.96 -10.34
CA ARG A 447 34.82 4.23 -9.94
C ARG A 447 34.57 2.94 -9.15
N MET A 448 33.39 2.77 -8.55
CA MET A 448 33.02 1.55 -7.83
C MET A 448 31.61 1.12 -8.23
N GLU A 449 31.51 -0.04 -8.88
CA GLU A 449 30.22 -0.58 -9.30
C GLU A 449 29.29 -0.82 -8.10
N ALA A 450 28.00 -0.57 -8.30
CA ALA A 450 26.93 -0.89 -7.35
C ALA A 450 26.94 -0.16 -5.99
N ILE A 451 27.76 0.90 -5.80
CA ILE A 451 27.72 1.72 -4.58
C ILE A 451 26.74 2.87 -4.73
N LYS A 452 25.66 2.87 -3.95
CA LYS A 452 24.66 3.96 -3.91
C LYS A 452 24.76 4.79 -2.64
N SER A 453 24.29 6.03 -2.74
CA SER A 453 24.13 6.96 -1.63
C SER A 453 22.70 6.91 -1.10
N PHE A 454 22.58 6.78 0.21
CA PHE A 454 21.33 6.77 0.95
C PHE A 454 21.33 7.87 2.01
N ALA A 455 20.15 8.40 2.28
CA ALA A 455 19.91 9.31 3.39
C ALA A 455 19.67 8.51 4.67
N VAL A 456 20.35 8.88 5.76
CA VAL A 456 20.16 8.29 7.09
C VAL A 456 18.98 9.00 7.76
N VAL A 457 17.81 8.34 7.74
CA VAL A 457 16.62 8.82 8.44
C VAL A 457 16.74 8.57 9.94
N HIS A 458 17.32 7.42 10.31
CA HIS A 458 17.69 7.06 11.67
C HIS A 458 18.81 6.01 11.66
N GLY A 459 19.68 6.02 12.67
CA GLY A 459 20.84 5.11 12.74
C GLY A 459 22.17 5.84 12.62
N ASN A 460 23.24 5.09 12.36
CA ASN A 460 24.61 5.61 12.34
C ASN A 460 25.20 5.67 10.91
N PRO A 461 25.56 6.85 10.39
CA PRO A 461 26.18 6.97 9.05
C PRO A 461 27.54 6.27 8.95
N ALA A 462 28.23 6.01 10.07
CA ALA A 462 29.51 5.31 10.09
C ALA A 462 29.41 3.82 9.74
N HIS A 463 28.21 3.24 9.66
CA HIS A 463 28.01 1.86 9.22
C HIS A 463 28.34 1.67 7.73
N GLY A 464 28.31 2.73 6.92
CA GLY A 464 28.52 2.63 5.47
C GLY A 464 29.98 2.55 5.06
N ILE A 465 30.18 2.56 3.75
CA ILE A 465 31.50 2.69 3.14
C ILE A 465 31.99 4.14 3.30
N PRO A 466 33.18 4.39 3.87
CA PRO A 466 33.71 5.74 4.00
C PRO A 466 33.85 6.42 2.64
N MET A 467 33.38 7.67 2.53
CA MET A 467 33.44 8.44 1.28
C MET A 467 34.87 8.54 0.70
N LYS A 468 35.90 8.65 1.56
CA LYS A 468 37.31 8.63 1.14
C LYS A 468 37.67 7.38 0.31
N ARG A 469 37.12 6.21 0.65
CA ARG A 469 37.34 4.96 -0.11
C ARG A 469 36.66 4.96 -1.47
N VAL A 470 35.56 5.69 -1.62
CA VAL A 470 34.78 5.76 -2.88
C VAL A 470 35.37 6.80 -3.83
N ILE A 471 35.83 7.94 -3.30
CA ILE A 471 36.39 9.04 -4.10
C ILE A 471 37.90 8.84 -4.35
N GLY A 472 38.59 8.11 -3.49
CA GLY A 472 40.02 7.78 -3.62
C GLY A 472 40.95 8.95 -3.33
N ILE A 473 40.69 9.69 -2.24
CA ILE A 473 41.54 10.77 -1.72
C ILE A 473 42.32 10.28 -0.51
#